data_AF-A0A5C7P1S8-F1
#
_entry.id   AF-A0A5C7P1S8-F1
#
_cell.length_a   1.000
_cell.length_b   1.000
_cell.length_c   1.000
_cell.angle_alpha   90.00
_cell.angle_beta   90.00
_cell.angle_gamma   90.00
#
_symmetry.space_group_name_H-M   'P 1'
#
loop_
_entity.id
_entity.type
_entity.pdbx_description
1 polymer ?
#
loop_
_entity_poly.entity_id
_entity_poly.type
_entity_poly.pdbx_seq_one_letter_code
_entity_poly.pdbx_strand_id
1 'polypeptide(L)'
;MARQKTVFADSSEVFHLWAHRSQDSARYAKGNVYFEGAALYSYGSHYLCGFMIGDSVAFLNSDSYSVTTSKHQRMAWRATSHLTQHSVPSLTALRDVLLVADSGQSAAAIRRKAARFRKASAEGNAGAINYDGASEERARKLFAAWLADNWQAARDSEGAAFIAKRIGMTDSEVASAISEGERKAQAREAATAKRERERQDSEGKRIAALSLESFRAEWPEDGRDYYGRRDSKPYALKRMEDYGRKLSRLHKRAKAAGYMRRAAALWSHVKAYREHVSGRNDRIIAAHRRERARELMAWRRGEGKRPNSYSFSAESFPAIHARLERAEREERAAAHSLAFADWRKGEAKRPPLDYFAEGTQEHAAIAADIAEERQRNESAYLAWKSDPAAPRPPANFFLGSDYSPNTFKASDGADYSCYTMPDAIKAEYLAAYPFAEAWQELREVEEADKRERERREVEERERERLAAFRERGVVAYPHLSDEKGGALLTVTGGELVTSWGARVPLADAIRVFRFAKLCRETGKAWHANGRRVYCGHYQIDKIMPDGGFKAGCHLIHWPEIERAAILANVANLPADDSAVVEHA
;
A
#
# COMPACT_ATOMS: atom_id res chain seq x y z
N MET A 1 14.71 -4.49 43.99
CA MET A 1 13.48 -4.50 43.17
C MET A 1 13.73 -5.37 41.95
N ALA A 2 12.88 -6.37 41.71
CA ALA A 2 13.03 -7.24 40.53
C ALA A 2 12.86 -6.43 39.24
N ARG A 3 13.71 -6.66 38.25
CA ARG A 3 13.71 -5.95 36.97
C ARG A 3 12.46 -6.38 36.18
N GLN A 4 11.52 -5.47 35.96
CA GLN A 4 10.27 -5.76 35.23
C GLN A 4 10.59 -6.16 33.78
N LYS A 5 9.96 -7.23 33.28
CA LYS A 5 10.15 -7.72 31.91
C LYS A 5 9.52 -6.74 30.92
N THR A 6 10.30 -6.27 29.95
CA THR A 6 9.85 -5.30 28.93
C THR A 6 9.81 -5.87 27.51
N VAL A 7 10.31 -7.10 27.31
CA VAL A 7 10.36 -7.78 26.01
C VAL A 7 9.60 -9.09 26.08
N PHE A 8 8.61 -9.26 25.21
CA PHE A 8 7.66 -10.38 25.24
C PHE A 8 7.70 -11.20 23.96
N ALA A 9 7.54 -12.52 24.09
CA ALA A 9 7.63 -13.47 22.98
C ALA A 9 6.31 -13.64 22.22
N ASP A 10 5.19 -13.18 22.80
CA ASP A 10 3.88 -13.08 22.15
C ASP A 10 3.47 -11.61 22.01
N SER A 11 2.96 -11.27 20.82
CA SER A 11 2.44 -9.93 20.53
C SER A 11 1.13 -9.67 21.29
N SER A 12 0.31 -10.69 21.53
CA SER A 12 -0.97 -10.55 22.27
C SER A 12 -0.75 -10.04 23.68
N GLU A 13 0.27 -10.59 24.36
CA GLU A 13 0.68 -10.16 25.69
C GLU A 13 0.98 -8.65 25.74
N VAL A 14 1.63 -8.10 24.70
CA VAL A 14 1.92 -6.65 24.59
C VAL A 14 0.65 -5.82 24.49
N PHE A 15 -0.36 -6.27 23.73
CA PHE A 15 -1.65 -5.55 23.63
C PHE A 15 -2.43 -5.61 24.96
N HIS A 16 -2.44 -6.76 25.65
CA HIS A 16 -3.11 -6.89 26.95
C HIS A 16 -2.42 -6.06 28.04
N LEU A 17 -1.08 -6.03 28.06
CA LEU A 17 -0.30 -5.20 28.98
C LEU A 17 -0.57 -3.71 28.77
N TRP A 18 -0.73 -3.29 27.51
CA TRP A 18 -1.14 -1.93 27.17
C TRP A 18 -2.57 -1.63 27.63
N ALA A 19 -3.53 -2.50 27.32
CA ALA A 19 -4.94 -2.29 27.63
C ALA A 19 -5.20 -2.24 29.14
N HIS A 20 -4.54 -3.09 29.93
CA HIS A 20 -4.64 -3.10 31.39
C HIS A 20 -3.74 -2.08 32.09
N ARG A 21 -2.87 -1.36 31.34
CA ARG A 21 -1.89 -0.40 31.88
C ARG A 21 -0.98 -0.97 32.98
N SER A 22 -0.70 -2.26 32.92
CA SER A 22 0.10 -2.97 33.94
C SER A 22 1.56 -2.55 33.97
N GLN A 23 2.05 -1.90 32.89
CA GLN A 23 3.41 -1.36 32.78
C GLN A 23 3.43 -0.13 31.86
N ASP A 24 4.46 0.72 32.00
CA ASP A 24 4.60 1.96 31.22
C ASP A 24 5.13 1.74 29.80
N SER A 25 5.75 0.59 29.52
CA SER A 25 6.25 0.26 28.19
C SER A 25 6.44 -1.24 28.03
N ALA A 26 6.09 -1.79 26.88
CA ALA A 26 6.44 -3.15 26.49
C ALA A 26 6.72 -3.20 24.99
N ARG A 27 7.58 -4.13 24.57
CA ARG A 27 7.79 -4.42 23.16
C ARG A 27 7.73 -5.91 22.89
N TYR A 28 7.23 -6.26 21.72
CA TYR A 28 7.29 -7.60 21.21
C TYR A 28 8.71 -7.90 20.71
N ALA A 29 9.18 -9.13 20.93
CA ALA A 29 10.56 -9.54 20.66
C ALA A 29 10.97 -9.34 19.19
N LYS A 30 10.04 -9.47 18.23
CA LYS A 30 10.30 -9.22 16.80
C LYS A 30 10.26 -7.74 16.40
N GLY A 31 10.00 -6.83 17.34
CA GLY A 31 10.11 -5.38 17.16
C GLY A 31 9.00 -4.69 16.36
N ASN A 32 8.02 -5.43 15.83
CA ASN A 32 6.92 -4.85 15.04
C ASN A 32 5.72 -4.38 15.86
N VAL A 33 5.66 -4.58 17.18
CA VAL A 33 4.63 -4.02 18.06
C VAL A 33 5.29 -3.58 19.36
N TYR A 34 4.95 -2.38 19.81
CA TYR A 34 5.36 -1.87 21.10
C TYR A 34 4.41 -0.77 21.57
N PHE A 35 4.38 -0.52 22.86
CA PHE A 35 3.68 0.64 23.40
C PHE A 35 4.57 1.41 24.37
N GLU A 36 4.30 2.71 24.45
CA GLU A 36 4.94 3.63 25.38
C GLU A 36 3.86 4.53 25.99
N GLY A 37 3.66 4.38 27.30
CA GLY A 37 2.57 5.00 28.03
C GLY A 37 1.22 4.67 27.40
N ALA A 38 0.51 5.71 26.97
CA ALA A 38 -0.82 5.58 26.38
C ALA A 38 -0.81 5.12 24.92
N ALA A 39 0.31 5.25 24.20
CA ALA A 39 0.38 5.08 22.76
C ALA A 39 0.90 3.69 22.37
N LEU A 40 0.12 2.99 21.55
CA LEU A 40 0.44 1.67 20.99
C LEU A 40 0.79 1.80 19.51
N TYR A 41 1.95 1.29 19.12
CA TYR A 41 2.49 1.37 17.77
C TYR A 41 2.61 -0.02 17.12
N SER A 42 2.49 -0.03 15.80
CA SER A 42 2.69 -1.22 14.97
C SER A 42 3.64 -0.87 13.82
N TYR A 43 4.66 -1.70 13.58
CA TYR A 43 5.75 -1.55 12.61
C TYR A 43 6.65 -0.31 12.73
N GLY A 44 6.29 0.66 13.57
CA GLY A 44 7.12 1.83 13.86
C GLY A 44 6.30 2.99 14.40
N SER A 45 6.97 4.07 14.79
CA SER A 45 6.33 5.29 15.31
C SER A 45 5.46 6.01 14.28
N HIS A 46 5.63 5.70 12.99
CA HIS A 46 4.83 6.21 11.88
C HIS A 46 3.40 5.63 11.83
N TYR A 47 3.10 4.60 12.61
CA TYR A 47 1.78 3.98 12.63
C TYR A 47 1.29 3.74 14.06
N LEU A 48 0.42 4.64 14.52
CA LEU A 48 -0.27 4.55 15.79
C LEU A 48 -1.46 3.58 15.62
N CYS A 49 -1.39 2.44 16.30
CA CYS A 49 -2.42 1.39 16.26
C CYS A 49 -3.55 1.71 17.25
N GLY A 50 -3.20 2.24 18.42
CA GLY A 50 -4.17 2.66 19.42
C GLY A 50 -3.62 3.69 20.40
N PHE A 51 -4.52 4.39 21.09
CA PHE A 51 -4.17 5.38 22.10
C PHE A 51 -5.19 5.37 23.24
N MET A 52 -4.70 5.31 24.49
CA MET A 52 -5.54 5.30 25.70
C MET A 52 -5.72 6.73 26.24
N ILE A 53 -6.95 7.11 26.58
CA ILE A 53 -7.25 8.33 27.33
C ILE A 53 -7.82 7.96 28.70
N GLY A 54 -7.10 8.33 29.76
CA GLY A 54 -7.41 7.87 31.12
C GLY A 54 -7.38 6.34 31.23
N ASP A 55 -8.25 5.78 32.07
CA ASP A 55 -8.29 4.35 32.38
C ASP A 55 -9.49 3.62 31.74
N SER A 56 -10.32 4.32 30.96
CA SER A 56 -11.59 3.79 30.46
C SER A 56 -11.85 3.98 28.96
N VAL A 57 -11.02 4.75 28.24
CA VAL A 57 -11.26 5.08 26.83
C VAL A 57 -10.08 4.69 25.96
N ALA A 58 -10.34 3.94 24.88
CA ALA A 58 -9.36 3.54 23.89
C ALA A 58 -9.74 4.05 22.50
N PHE A 59 -8.82 4.76 21.86
CA PHE A 59 -8.90 5.14 20.45
C PHE A 59 -8.14 4.12 19.61
N LEU A 60 -8.77 3.61 18.56
CA LEU A 60 -8.22 2.59 17.67
C LEU A 60 -8.17 3.11 16.24
N ASN A 61 -7.08 2.85 15.55
CA ASN A 61 -6.89 3.32 14.18
C ASN A 61 -7.72 2.47 13.22
N SER A 62 -8.54 3.09 12.37
CA SER A 62 -9.36 2.40 11.37
C SER A 62 -8.69 2.26 9.99
N ASP A 63 -7.52 2.86 9.77
CA ASP A 63 -6.83 2.78 8.49
C ASP A 63 -6.23 1.38 8.27
N SER A 64 -6.66 0.64 7.25
CA SER A 64 -6.07 -0.65 6.90
C SER A 64 -5.07 -0.51 5.74
N TYR A 65 -3.78 -0.75 5.99
CA TYR A 65 -2.73 -0.73 4.96
C TYR A 65 -2.21 -2.13 4.56
N SER A 66 -2.34 -3.14 5.44
CA SER A 66 -1.88 -4.51 5.19
C SER A 66 -2.64 -5.54 6.03
N VAL A 67 -2.60 -6.82 5.63
CA VAL A 67 -3.21 -7.94 6.37
C VAL A 67 -2.68 -8.02 7.81
N THR A 68 -1.39 -7.75 8.04
CA THR A 68 -0.79 -7.81 9.37
C THR A 68 -1.16 -6.58 10.23
N THR A 69 -1.29 -5.40 9.63
CA THR A 69 -1.83 -4.22 10.31
C THR A 69 -3.26 -4.46 10.79
N SER A 70 -4.09 -5.13 9.96
CA SER A 70 -5.45 -5.53 10.34
C SER A 70 -5.48 -6.57 11.48
N LYS A 71 -4.49 -7.47 11.55
CA LYS A 71 -4.33 -8.39 12.69
C LYS A 71 -4.03 -7.60 13.98
N HIS A 72 -3.07 -6.67 13.95
CA HIS A 72 -2.74 -5.84 15.11
C HIS A 72 -3.91 -4.96 15.57
N GLN A 73 -4.66 -4.37 14.64
CA GLN A 73 -5.89 -3.62 14.96
C GLN A 73 -6.90 -4.50 15.69
N ARG A 74 -7.12 -5.73 15.21
CA ARG A 74 -8.02 -6.69 15.85
C ARG A 74 -7.53 -7.11 17.24
N MET A 75 -6.22 -7.26 17.43
CA MET A 75 -5.64 -7.58 18.74
C MET A 75 -5.81 -6.42 19.73
N ALA A 76 -5.55 -5.18 19.29
CA ALA A 76 -5.83 -4.00 20.10
C ALA A 76 -7.31 -3.91 20.47
N TRP A 77 -8.21 -4.08 19.50
CA TRP A 77 -9.65 -4.08 19.68
C TRP A 77 -10.13 -5.13 20.70
N ARG A 78 -9.61 -6.35 20.62
CA ARG A 78 -9.92 -7.42 21.59
C ARG A 78 -9.39 -7.10 22.99
N ALA A 79 -8.14 -6.64 23.09
CA ALA A 79 -7.51 -6.32 24.37
C ALA A 79 -8.25 -5.20 25.09
N THR A 80 -8.76 -4.20 24.37
CA THR A 80 -9.51 -3.07 24.94
C THR A 80 -11.02 -3.31 25.00
N SER A 81 -11.52 -4.53 24.76
CA SER A 81 -12.97 -4.81 24.66
C SER A 81 -13.78 -4.46 25.91
N HIS A 82 -13.11 -4.39 27.06
CA HIS A 82 -13.67 -3.97 28.34
C HIS A 82 -13.70 -2.44 28.55
N LEU A 83 -13.18 -1.66 27.60
CA LEU A 83 -13.11 -0.19 27.63
C LEU A 83 -14.11 0.42 26.65
N THR A 84 -14.40 1.71 26.79
CA THR A 84 -15.09 2.48 25.75
C THR A 84 -14.16 2.65 24.55
N GLN A 85 -14.60 2.21 23.37
CA GLN A 85 -13.76 2.20 22.17
C GLN A 85 -14.25 3.20 21.13
N HIS A 86 -13.33 3.94 20.54
CA HIS A 86 -13.59 4.81 19.40
C HIS A 86 -12.68 4.47 18.24
N SER A 87 -13.27 4.12 17.10
CA SER A 87 -12.53 3.85 15.87
C SER A 87 -12.39 5.16 15.08
N VAL A 88 -11.16 5.55 14.75
CA VAL A 88 -10.86 6.87 14.15
C VAL A 88 -9.85 6.71 13.01
N PRO A 89 -10.16 7.20 11.79
CA PRO A 89 -9.21 7.16 10.67
C PRO A 89 -8.07 8.12 10.88
N SER A 90 -6.92 7.84 10.27
CA SER A 90 -5.72 8.68 10.38
C SER A 90 -5.31 8.96 11.84
N LEU A 91 -5.48 7.99 12.74
CA LEU A 91 -5.22 8.15 14.18
C LEU A 91 -3.78 8.65 14.46
N THR A 92 -2.81 8.24 13.65
CA THR A 92 -1.41 8.72 13.77
C THR A 92 -1.32 10.25 13.70
N ALA A 93 -2.12 10.90 12.83
CA ALA A 93 -2.13 12.36 12.71
C ALA A 93 -2.71 13.06 13.97
N LEU A 94 -3.48 12.32 14.77
CA LEU A 94 -4.10 12.82 16.00
C LEU A 94 -3.27 12.57 17.26
N ARG A 95 -2.10 11.93 17.16
CA ARG A 95 -1.27 11.59 18.34
C ARG A 95 -1.09 12.76 19.32
N ASP A 96 -0.72 13.93 18.81
CA ASP A 96 -0.48 15.12 19.64
C ASP A 96 -1.79 15.67 20.24
N VAL A 97 -2.88 15.59 19.49
CA VAL A 97 -4.22 15.98 19.96
C VAL A 97 -4.67 15.07 21.11
N LEU A 98 -4.48 13.76 20.96
CA LEU A 98 -4.84 12.75 21.95
C LEU A 98 -4.00 12.87 23.23
N LEU A 99 -2.71 13.24 23.11
CA LEU A 99 -1.86 13.54 24.26
C LEU A 99 -2.36 14.74 25.06
N VAL A 100 -2.80 15.81 24.38
CA VAL A 100 -3.42 16.96 25.05
C VAL A 100 -4.74 16.55 25.70
N ALA A 101 -5.57 15.77 25.00
CA ALA A 101 -6.84 15.27 25.53
C ALA A 101 -6.69 14.34 26.76
N ASP A 102 -5.64 13.50 26.81
CA ASP A 102 -5.30 12.62 27.95
C ASP A 102 -4.81 13.40 29.18
N SER A 103 -4.14 14.53 28.97
CA SER A 103 -3.49 15.28 30.06
C SER A 103 -4.45 16.00 31.02
N GLY A 104 -5.76 15.95 30.78
CA GLY A 104 -6.79 16.20 31.79
C GLY A 104 -6.74 17.55 32.50
N GLN A 105 -6.22 18.61 31.87
CA GLN A 105 -6.07 19.96 32.45
C GLN A 105 -4.99 20.07 33.55
N SER A 106 -3.70 20.08 33.16
CA SER A 106 -2.81 21.17 33.61
C SER A 106 -1.57 21.26 32.73
N ALA A 107 -1.19 22.48 32.36
CA ALA A 107 0.04 22.77 31.61
C ALA A 107 1.31 22.21 32.32
N ALA A 108 1.27 22.02 33.64
CA ALA A 108 2.35 21.42 34.42
C ALA A 108 2.49 19.90 34.21
N ALA A 109 1.38 19.17 34.06
CA ALA A 109 1.39 17.73 33.78
C ALA A 109 1.93 17.45 32.36
N ILE A 110 1.50 18.25 31.38
CA ILE A 110 2.01 18.20 30.00
C ILE A 110 3.52 18.45 29.99
N ARG A 111 4.01 19.50 30.68
CA ARG A 111 5.45 19.81 30.80
C ARG A 111 6.27 18.70 31.46
N ARG A 112 5.73 18.00 32.47
CA ARG A 112 6.40 16.88 33.14
C ARG A 112 6.49 15.63 32.25
N LYS A 113 5.42 15.29 31.52
CA LYS A 113 5.41 14.20 30.54
C LYS A 113 6.41 14.50 29.40
N ALA A 114 6.39 15.72 28.87
CA ALA A 114 7.33 16.23 27.88
C ALA A 114 8.81 16.10 28.29
N ALA A 115 9.13 16.40 29.55
CA ALA A 115 10.49 16.33 30.08
C ALA A 115 10.97 14.87 30.23
N ARG A 116 10.08 13.95 30.66
CA ARG A 116 10.38 12.51 30.72
C ARG A 116 10.66 11.92 29.34
N PHE A 117 9.87 12.28 28.33
CA PHE A 117 10.09 11.83 26.95
C PHE A 117 11.36 12.44 26.33
N ARG A 118 11.68 13.71 26.62
CA ARG A 118 12.97 14.31 26.23
C ARG A 118 14.17 13.55 26.80
N LYS A 119 14.07 13.09 28.05
CA LYS A 119 15.10 12.27 28.68
C LYS A 119 15.25 10.91 27.98
N ALA A 120 14.14 10.22 27.69
CA ALA A 120 14.15 8.94 26.97
C ALA A 120 14.67 9.06 25.52
N SER A 121 14.38 10.17 24.83
CA SER A 121 14.90 10.46 23.49
C SER A 121 16.41 10.80 23.51
N ALA A 122 16.87 11.52 24.54
CA ALA A 122 18.30 11.76 24.77
C ALA A 122 19.08 10.48 25.12
N GLU A 123 18.39 9.44 25.63
CA GLU A 123 18.95 8.13 25.96
C GLU A 123 18.98 7.15 24.75
N GLY A 124 18.63 7.60 23.53
CA GLY A 124 19.03 6.93 22.28
C GLY A 124 18.05 5.92 21.65
N ASN A 125 16.77 5.90 22.04
CA ASN A 125 15.74 5.13 21.31
C ASN A 125 14.94 6.02 20.35
N ALA A 126 15.21 5.87 19.05
CA ALA A 126 14.42 6.24 17.86
C ALA A 126 13.90 7.70 17.68
N GLY A 127 14.28 8.30 16.54
CA GLY A 127 13.48 9.25 15.75
C GLY A 127 12.90 10.49 16.46
N ALA A 128 13.63 11.60 16.39
CA ALA A 128 13.17 12.92 16.83
C ALA A 128 11.91 13.38 16.05
N ILE A 129 10.73 13.08 16.60
CA ILE A 129 9.52 13.85 16.34
C ILE A 129 9.60 15.06 17.28
N ASN A 130 9.73 16.26 16.71
CA ASN A 130 9.86 17.52 17.43
C ASN A 130 8.72 17.71 18.44
N TYR A 131 8.96 17.35 19.70
CA TYR A 131 8.12 17.69 20.84
C TYR A 131 8.45 19.14 21.24
N ASP A 132 8.00 20.09 20.43
CA ASP A 132 7.92 21.48 20.85
C ASP A 132 6.48 21.69 21.31
N GLY A 133 6.30 21.93 22.61
CA GLY A 133 5.06 21.71 23.34
C GLY A 133 3.81 22.05 22.54
N ALA A 134 2.96 21.05 22.29
CA ALA A 134 1.66 21.28 21.69
C ALA A 134 0.86 22.21 22.60
N SER A 135 0.84 23.50 22.27
CA SER A 135 -0.13 24.42 22.84
C SER A 135 -1.53 23.89 22.54
N GLU A 136 -2.48 24.11 23.44
CA GLU A 136 -3.89 23.73 23.21
C GLU A 136 -4.39 24.27 21.86
N GLU A 137 -3.90 25.45 21.47
CA GLU A 137 -4.16 26.06 20.16
C GLU A 137 -3.63 25.21 19.00
N ARG A 138 -2.42 24.66 19.09
CA ARG A 138 -1.87 23.77 18.06
C ARG A 138 -2.67 22.47 17.96
N ALA A 139 -3.08 21.89 19.09
CA ALA A 139 -3.92 20.70 19.10
C ALA A 139 -5.28 20.97 18.46
N ARG A 140 -5.92 22.11 18.75
CA ARG A 140 -7.16 22.55 18.10
C ARG A 140 -6.98 22.73 16.59
N LYS A 141 -5.89 23.37 16.14
CA LYS A 141 -5.59 23.54 14.70
C LYS A 141 -5.39 22.20 13.99
N LEU A 142 -4.63 21.28 14.59
CA LEU A 142 -4.42 19.94 14.04
C LEU A 142 -5.71 19.15 13.99
N PHE A 143 -6.53 19.22 15.05
CA PHE A 143 -7.82 18.54 15.09
C PHE A 143 -8.81 19.11 14.07
N ALA A 144 -8.88 20.44 13.93
CA ALA A 144 -9.71 21.09 12.91
C ALA A 144 -9.29 20.70 11.48
N ALA A 145 -7.99 20.62 11.20
CA ALA A 145 -7.49 20.12 9.91
C ALA A 145 -7.90 18.66 9.69
N TRP A 146 -7.75 17.81 10.71
CA TRP A 146 -8.19 16.41 10.64
C TRP A 146 -9.70 16.27 10.42
N LEU A 147 -10.53 17.08 11.09
CA LEU A 147 -11.98 17.13 10.89
C LEU A 147 -12.34 17.52 9.45
N ALA A 148 -11.62 18.47 8.85
CA ALA A 148 -11.85 18.87 7.46
C ALA A 148 -11.44 17.77 6.47
N ASP A 149 -10.32 17.09 6.71
CA ASP A 149 -9.82 16.03 5.82
C ASP A 149 -10.64 14.73 5.96
N ASN A 150 -11.20 14.46 7.14
CA ASN A 150 -11.97 13.24 7.47
C ASN A 150 -13.45 13.55 7.75
N TRP A 151 -14.00 14.60 7.13
CA TRP A 151 -15.32 15.15 7.45
C TRP A 151 -16.46 14.14 7.44
N GLN A 152 -16.41 13.13 6.56
CA GLN A 152 -17.40 12.05 6.47
C GLN A 152 -17.39 11.16 7.71
N ALA A 153 -16.20 10.74 8.13
CA ALA A 153 -16.03 9.89 9.32
C ALA A 153 -16.22 10.70 10.61
N ALA A 154 -15.96 12.00 10.59
CA ALA A 154 -16.08 12.87 11.76
C ALA A 154 -17.52 13.28 12.09
N ARG A 155 -18.42 13.38 11.09
CA ARG A 155 -19.77 13.96 11.22
C ARG A 155 -20.60 13.37 12.36
N ASP A 156 -20.54 12.05 12.52
CA ASP A 156 -21.34 11.31 13.50
C ASP A 156 -20.44 10.50 14.46
N SER A 157 -19.15 10.87 14.59
CA SER A 157 -18.21 10.14 15.42
C SER A 157 -18.26 10.60 16.88
N GLU A 158 -18.72 9.72 17.76
CA GLU A 158 -18.64 9.91 19.22
C GLU A 158 -17.20 10.15 19.69
N GLY A 159 -16.22 9.50 19.04
CA GLY A 159 -14.80 9.70 19.33
C GLY A 159 -14.31 11.10 18.97
N ALA A 160 -14.75 11.64 17.82
CA ALA A 160 -14.42 13.01 17.44
C ALA A 160 -15.03 14.03 18.40
N ALA A 161 -16.30 13.83 18.80
CA ALA A 161 -16.96 14.65 19.81
C ALA A 161 -16.26 14.59 21.18
N PHE A 162 -15.79 13.40 21.59
CA PHE A 162 -15.02 13.20 22.81
C PHE A 162 -13.71 14.00 22.79
N ILE A 163 -12.95 13.92 21.68
CA ILE A 163 -11.69 14.66 21.52
C ILE A 163 -11.95 16.16 21.56
N ALA A 164 -12.94 16.65 20.81
CA ALA A 164 -13.32 18.07 20.76
C ALA A 164 -13.58 18.64 22.15
N LYS A 165 -14.41 17.95 22.94
CA LYS A 165 -14.74 18.35 24.31
C LYS A 165 -13.51 18.39 25.21
N ARG A 166 -12.60 17.42 25.07
CA ARG A 166 -11.37 17.33 25.89
C ARG A 166 -10.34 18.39 25.57
N ILE A 167 -10.25 18.85 24.33
CA ILE A 167 -9.34 19.94 23.93
C ILE A 167 -9.99 21.33 24.02
N GLY A 168 -11.24 21.41 24.51
CA GLY A 168 -11.99 22.65 24.70
C GLY A 168 -12.46 23.30 23.40
N MET A 169 -12.70 22.52 22.35
CA MET A 169 -13.26 22.97 21.09
C MET A 169 -14.80 22.96 21.18
N THR A 170 -15.45 24.02 20.73
CA THR A 170 -16.92 24.14 20.78
C THR A 170 -17.59 23.33 19.66
N ASP A 171 -18.87 22.99 19.84
CA ASP A 171 -19.65 22.31 18.79
C ASP A 171 -19.71 23.13 17.49
N SER A 172 -19.71 24.47 17.59
CA SER A 172 -19.67 25.36 16.44
C SER A 172 -18.33 25.32 15.69
N GLU A 173 -17.21 25.24 16.40
CA GLU A 173 -15.88 25.07 15.80
C GLU A 173 -15.77 23.73 15.08
N VAL A 174 -16.30 22.65 15.68
CA VAL A 174 -16.33 21.31 15.07
C VAL A 174 -17.18 21.31 13.81
N ALA A 175 -18.40 21.83 13.88
CA ALA A 175 -19.30 21.92 12.74
C ALA A 175 -18.69 22.75 11.59
N SER A 176 -18.05 23.87 11.91
CA SER A 176 -17.37 24.71 10.91
C SER A 176 -16.23 23.97 10.19
N ALA A 177 -15.41 23.21 10.92
CA ALA A 177 -14.30 22.45 10.33
C ALA A 177 -14.81 21.33 9.40
N ILE A 178 -15.86 20.61 9.79
CA ILE A 178 -16.51 19.58 8.97
C ILE A 178 -17.12 20.20 7.71
N SER A 179 -17.85 21.31 7.85
CA SER A 179 -18.43 22.05 6.71
C SER A 179 -17.36 22.63 5.77
N GLU A 180 -16.18 22.99 6.28
CA GLU A 180 -15.05 23.38 5.43
C GLU A 180 -14.53 22.21 4.59
N GLY A 181 -14.39 21.03 5.19
CA GLY A 181 -14.05 19.79 4.49
C GLY A 181 -15.02 19.45 3.36
N GLU A 182 -16.31 19.50 3.67
CA GLU A 182 -17.39 19.28 2.69
C GLU A 182 -17.33 20.29 1.54
N ARG A 183 -17.18 21.59 1.84
CA ARG A 183 -17.03 22.64 0.80
C ARG A 183 -15.79 22.44 -0.06
N LYS A 184 -14.65 22.05 0.53
CA LYS A 184 -13.42 21.75 -0.23
C LYS A 184 -13.62 20.54 -1.16
N ALA A 185 -14.30 19.50 -0.70
CA ALA A 185 -14.62 18.33 -1.51
C ALA A 185 -15.53 18.70 -2.69
N GLN A 186 -16.63 19.43 -2.44
CA GLN A 186 -17.53 19.92 -3.48
C GLN A 186 -16.81 20.85 -4.47
N ALA A 187 -15.92 21.73 -4.00
CA ALA A 187 -15.14 22.61 -4.86
C ALA A 187 -14.16 21.82 -5.76
N ARG A 188 -13.52 20.76 -5.23
CA ARG A 188 -12.66 19.86 -6.02
C ARG A 188 -13.47 19.14 -7.09
N GLU A 189 -14.65 18.62 -6.76
CA GLU A 189 -15.54 17.95 -7.72
C GLU A 189 -16.07 18.94 -8.78
N ALA A 190 -16.46 20.14 -8.38
CA ALA A 190 -16.86 21.19 -9.31
C ALA A 190 -15.70 21.59 -10.24
N ALA A 191 -14.46 21.64 -9.73
CA ALA A 191 -13.28 21.94 -10.53
C ALA A 191 -12.95 20.81 -11.52
N THR A 192 -13.05 19.54 -11.14
CA THR A 192 -12.86 18.41 -12.06
C THR A 192 -13.96 18.38 -13.12
N ALA A 193 -15.21 18.60 -12.73
CA ALA A 193 -16.34 18.71 -13.66
C ALA A 193 -16.16 19.90 -14.63
N LYS A 194 -15.65 21.04 -14.16
CA LYS A 194 -15.33 22.21 -14.99
C LYS A 194 -14.24 21.86 -16.02
N ARG A 195 -13.12 21.25 -15.60
CA ARG A 195 -12.04 20.82 -16.50
C ARG A 195 -12.54 19.85 -17.58
N GLU A 196 -13.37 18.87 -17.20
CA GLU A 196 -13.94 17.93 -18.16
C GLU A 196 -14.90 18.62 -19.14
N ARG A 197 -15.69 19.60 -18.68
CA ARG A 197 -16.53 20.44 -19.55
C ARG A 197 -15.69 21.24 -20.55
N GLU A 198 -14.59 21.88 -20.10
CA GLU A 198 -13.67 22.64 -20.95
C GLU A 198 -12.98 21.75 -21.99
N ARG A 199 -12.55 20.55 -21.59
CA ARG A 199 -11.98 19.54 -22.49
C ARG A 199 -12.98 19.15 -23.58
N GLN A 200 -14.23 18.90 -23.19
CA GLN A 200 -15.29 18.52 -24.12
C GLN A 200 -15.71 19.68 -25.03
N ASP A 201 -15.71 20.92 -24.56
CA ASP A 201 -15.97 22.09 -25.41
C ASP A 201 -14.86 22.28 -26.45
N SER A 202 -13.60 22.18 -26.02
CA SER A 202 -12.43 22.25 -26.89
C SER A 202 -12.45 21.15 -27.95
N GLU A 203 -12.80 19.93 -27.55
CA GLU A 203 -12.97 18.80 -28.46
C GLU A 203 -14.14 18.99 -29.42
N GLY A 204 -15.28 19.50 -28.94
CA GLY A 204 -16.43 19.86 -29.77
C GLY A 204 -16.11 20.96 -30.78
N LYS A 205 -15.32 21.97 -30.39
CA LYS A 205 -14.82 23.04 -31.28
C LYS A 205 -13.91 22.46 -32.36
N ARG A 206 -12.97 21.59 -31.97
CA ARG A 206 -12.05 20.91 -32.90
C ARG A 206 -12.81 20.10 -33.94
N ILE A 207 -13.71 19.21 -33.51
CA ILE A 207 -14.47 18.33 -34.41
C ILE A 207 -15.38 19.16 -35.31
N ALA A 208 -16.03 20.20 -34.79
CA ALA A 208 -16.90 21.08 -35.60
C ALA A 208 -16.14 21.88 -36.68
N ALA A 209 -14.83 22.08 -36.51
CA ALA A 209 -13.99 22.78 -37.47
C ALA A 209 -13.44 21.85 -38.57
N LEU A 210 -13.59 20.53 -38.42
CA LEU A 210 -13.14 19.59 -39.44
C LEU A 210 -14.02 19.68 -40.68
N SER A 211 -13.40 19.57 -41.85
CA SER A 211 -14.14 19.26 -43.07
C SER A 211 -14.77 17.87 -42.95
N LEU A 212 -15.79 17.58 -43.76
CA LEU A 212 -16.41 16.25 -43.75
C LEU A 212 -15.40 15.14 -44.10
N GLU A 213 -14.41 15.45 -44.94
CA GLU A 213 -13.35 14.53 -45.34
C GLU A 213 -12.35 14.28 -44.20
N SER A 214 -11.86 15.33 -43.54
CA SER A 214 -10.97 15.18 -42.38
C SER A 214 -11.68 14.50 -41.21
N PHE A 215 -12.96 14.79 -41.01
CA PHE A 215 -13.79 14.11 -40.02
C PHE A 215 -13.96 12.62 -40.32
N ARG A 216 -14.09 12.23 -41.59
CA ARG A 216 -14.16 10.83 -42.04
C ARG A 216 -12.86 10.08 -41.77
N ALA A 217 -11.72 10.72 -41.94
CA ALA A 217 -10.40 10.12 -41.65
C ALA A 217 -10.20 9.83 -40.15
N GLU A 218 -10.90 10.54 -39.26
CA GLU A 218 -10.87 10.30 -37.81
C GLU A 218 -11.88 9.25 -37.32
N TRP A 219 -12.67 8.65 -38.22
CA TRP A 219 -13.59 7.60 -37.81
C TRP A 219 -12.80 6.40 -37.27
N PRO A 220 -13.26 5.78 -36.17
CA PRO A 220 -12.67 4.53 -35.70
C PRO A 220 -12.63 3.55 -36.88
N GLU A 221 -11.45 3.02 -37.22
CA GLU A 221 -11.30 2.12 -38.36
C GLU A 221 -12.30 0.97 -38.27
N ASP A 222 -12.92 0.65 -39.40
CA ASP A 222 -13.90 -0.42 -39.55
C ASP A 222 -13.20 -1.79 -39.48
N GLY A 223 -12.62 -2.15 -38.33
CA GLY A 223 -12.13 -3.49 -38.02
C GLY A 223 -11.10 -4.08 -39.00
N ARG A 224 -10.47 -3.28 -39.87
CA ARG A 224 -9.30 -3.74 -40.62
C ARG A 224 -8.13 -3.73 -39.67
N ASP A 225 -7.87 -4.91 -39.13
CA ASP A 225 -6.59 -5.31 -38.54
C ASP A 225 -6.32 -4.87 -37.08
N TYR A 226 -7.34 -4.88 -36.22
CA TYR A 226 -7.09 -4.90 -34.78
C TYR A 226 -6.85 -6.35 -34.32
N TYR A 227 -5.59 -6.78 -34.39
CA TYR A 227 -4.97 -8.00 -33.81
C TYR A 227 -5.08 -9.35 -34.53
N GLY A 228 -5.43 -9.45 -35.82
CA GLY A 228 -5.41 -10.75 -36.52
C GLY A 228 -6.23 -11.88 -35.84
N ARG A 229 -7.14 -11.53 -34.91
CA ARG A 229 -7.98 -12.48 -34.18
C ARG A 229 -9.39 -12.43 -34.74
N ARG A 230 -9.90 -13.62 -35.05
CA ARG A 230 -11.23 -13.93 -35.64
C ARG A 230 -12.44 -13.38 -34.86
N ASP A 231 -12.27 -12.89 -33.63
CA ASP A 231 -13.36 -12.60 -32.69
C ASP A 231 -13.63 -11.10 -32.41
N SER A 232 -13.01 -10.15 -33.12
CA SER A 232 -13.06 -8.71 -32.77
C SER A 232 -14.30 -7.91 -33.23
N LYS A 233 -15.29 -8.54 -33.88
CA LYS A 233 -16.45 -7.86 -34.48
C LYS A 233 -17.40 -7.16 -33.47
N PRO A 234 -17.72 -7.73 -32.28
CA PRO A 234 -18.55 -7.06 -31.28
C PRO A 234 -17.88 -5.82 -30.64
N TYR A 235 -16.55 -5.85 -30.50
CA TYR A 235 -15.78 -4.73 -29.94
C TYR A 235 -15.74 -3.54 -30.89
N ALA A 236 -15.59 -3.79 -32.19
CA ALA A 236 -15.67 -2.74 -33.22
C ALA A 236 -17.04 -2.05 -33.21
N LEU A 237 -18.13 -2.83 -33.11
CA LEU A 237 -19.49 -2.31 -33.01
C LEU A 237 -19.66 -1.39 -31.79
N LYS A 238 -19.19 -1.83 -30.60
CA LYS A 238 -19.24 -1.03 -29.37
C LYS A 238 -18.46 0.28 -29.50
N ARG A 239 -17.25 0.26 -30.08
CA ARG A 239 -16.46 1.47 -30.36
C ARG A 239 -17.20 2.44 -31.28
N MET A 240 -17.88 1.94 -32.31
CA MET A 240 -18.67 2.76 -33.22
C MET A 240 -19.85 3.41 -32.51
N GLU A 241 -20.57 2.65 -31.68
CA GLU A 241 -21.66 3.18 -30.85
C GLU A 241 -21.18 4.25 -29.85
N ASP A 242 -20.06 4.00 -29.18
CA ASP A 242 -19.48 4.93 -28.20
C ASP A 242 -19.04 6.24 -28.86
N TYR A 243 -18.46 6.16 -30.07
CA TYR A 243 -18.11 7.33 -30.87
C TYR A 243 -19.36 8.11 -31.31
N GLY A 244 -20.40 7.43 -31.78
CA GLY A 244 -21.69 8.06 -32.10
C GLY A 244 -22.35 8.75 -30.90
N ARG A 245 -22.29 8.12 -29.72
CA ARG A 245 -22.77 8.70 -28.45
C ARG A 245 -21.94 9.92 -28.04
N LYS A 246 -20.62 9.89 -28.24
CA LYS A 246 -19.72 11.01 -27.97
C LYS A 246 -20.07 12.22 -28.86
N LEU A 247 -20.21 12.03 -30.17
CA LEU A 247 -20.60 13.10 -31.10
C LEU A 247 -21.96 13.71 -30.74
N SER A 248 -22.93 12.85 -30.41
CA SER A 248 -24.27 13.29 -29.99
C SER A 248 -24.21 14.14 -28.71
N ARG A 249 -23.34 13.79 -27.75
CA ARG A 249 -23.11 14.58 -26.53
C ARG A 249 -22.49 15.94 -26.84
N LEU A 250 -21.49 16.00 -27.72
CA LEU A 250 -20.86 17.25 -28.15
C LEU A 250 -21.88 18.17 -28.84
N HIS A 251 -22.70 17.63 -29.75
CA HIS A 251 -23.77 18.37 -30.40
C HIS A 251 -24.77 18.96 -29.39
N LYS A 252 -25.30 18.11 -28.48
CA LYS A 252 -26.26 18.55 -27.45
C LYS A 252 -25.69 19.69 -26.59
N ARG A 253 -24.41 19.61 -26.23
CA ARG A 253 -23.73 20.65 -25.46
C ARG A 253 -23.54 21.95 -26.23
N ALA A 254 -23.07 21.87 -27.47
CA ALA A 254 -22.95 23.05 -28.32
C ALA A 254 -24.31 23.76 -28.48
N LYS A 255 -25.40 22.98 -28.63
CA LYS A 255 -26.77 23.50 -28.68
C LYS A 255 -27.19 24.15 -27.36
N ALA A 256 -26.95 23.49 -26.22
CA ALA A 256 -27.28 24.03 -24.90
C ALA A 256 -26.49 25.29 -24.55
N ALA A 257 -25.26 25.43 -25.04
CA ALA A 257 -24.42 26.61 -24.87
C ALA A 257 -24.73 27.74 -25.89
N GLY A 258 -25.73 27.58 -26.76
CA GLY A 258 -26.11 28.60 -27.75
C GLY A 258 -25.19 28.70 -28.98
N TYR A 259 -24.21 27.80 -29.14
CA TYR A 259 -23.30 27.81 -30.28
C TYR A 259 -23.96 27.20 -31.54
N MET A 260 -24.94 27.89 -32.12
CA MET A 260 -25.80 27.34 -33.19
C MET A 260 -25.02 26.87 -34.43
N ARG A 261 -24.01 27.62 -34.90
CA ARG A 261 -23.14 27.22 -36.02
C ARG A 261 -22.35 25.94 -35.71
N ARG A 262 -21.76 25.86 -34.51
CA ARG A 262 -21.02 24.68 -34.03
C ARG A 262 -21.94 23.47 -33.91
N ALA A 263 -23.13 23.67 -33.34
CA ALA A 263 -24.13 22.63 -33.19
C ALA A 263 -24.59 22.08 -34.55
N ALA A 264 -24.78 22.94 -35.56
CA ALA A 264 -25.13 22.53 -36.92
C ALA A 264 -24.01 21.71 -37.59
N ALA A 265 -22.74 22.14 -37.47
CA ALA A 265 -21.59 21.39 -37.98
C ALA A 265 -21.48 20.00 -37.32
N LEU A 266 -21.54 19.94 -35.98
CA LEU A 266 -21.55 18.67 -35.25
C LEU A 266 -22.73 17.77 -35.63
N TRP A 267 -23.89 18.36 -35.90
CA TRP A 267 -25.06 17.60 -36.36
C TRP A 267 -24.87 17.02 -37.76
N SER A 268 -24.25 17.76 -38.67
CA SER A 268 -23.84 17.26 -39.99
C SER A 268 -22.92 16.05 -39.85
N HIS A 269 -21.90 16.15 -38.98
CA HIS A 269 -21.02 15.03 -38.64
C HIS A 269 -21.76 13.84 -38.02
N VAL A 270 -22.69 14.07 -37.09
CA VAL A 270 -23.54 13.02 -36.51
C VAL A 270 -24.37 12.32 -37.59
N LYS A 271 -24.97 13.06 -38.53
CA LYS A 271 -25.73 12.48 -39.64
C LYS A 271 -24.84 11.63 -40.54
N ALA A 272 -23.71 12.19 -40.99
CA ALA A 272 -22.78 11.47 -41.85
C ALA A 272 -22.23 10.20 -41.18
N TYR A 273 -21.95 10.27 -39.86
CA TYR A 273 -21.52 9.11 -39.11
C TYR A 273 -22.65 8.07 -38.94
N ARG A 274 -23.89 8.51 -38.68
CA ARG A 274 -25.04 7.59 -38.59
C ARG A 274 -25.33 6.91 -39.93
N GLU A 275 -25.22 7.64 -41.04
CA GLU A 275 -25.36 7.08 -42.38
C GLU A 275 -24.23 6.09 -42.70
N HIS A 276 -22.99 6.38 -42.28
CA HIS A 276 -21.88 5.44 -42.37
C HIS A 276 -22.14 4.15 -41.60
N VAL A 277 -22.66 4.24 -40.37
CA VAL A 277 -22.97 3.08 -39.52
C VAL A 277 -24.22 2.32 -40.00
N SER A 278 -25.20 3.03 -40.55
CA SER A 278 -26.45 2.47 -41.09
C SER A 278 -26.16 1.52 -42.26
N GLY A 279 -26.77 0.33 -42.23
CA GLY A 279 -26.51 -0.75 -43.21
C GLY A 279 -25.15 -1.45 -43.08
N ARG A 280 -24.12 -0.84 -42.44
CA ARG A 280 -22.86 -1.53 -42.12
C ARG A 280 -23.01 -2.47 -40.95
N ASN A 281 -23.79 -2.11 -39.94
CA ASN A 281 -24.13 -3.02 -38.85
C ASN A 281 -24.77 -4.30 -39.41
N ASP A 282 -25.72 -4.19 -40.33
CA ASP A 282 -26.38 -5.33 -40.96
C ASP A 282 -25.40 -6.16 -41.82
N ARG A 283 -24.47 -5.50 -42.55
CA ARG A 283 -23.43 -6.19 -43.32
C ARG A 283 -22.42 -6.92 -42.43
N ILE A 284 -21.99 -6.31 -41.33
CA ILE A 284 -21.07 -6.92 -40.35
C ILE A 284 -21.76 -8.11 -39.67
N ILE A 285 -23.01 -7.94 -39.25
CA ILE A 285 -23.84 -9.01 -38.67
C ILE A 285 -24.05 -10.13 -39.68
N ALA A 286 -24.41 -9.83 -40.94
CA ALA A 286 -24.61 -10.82 -41.99
C ALA A 286 -23.32 -11.52 -42.41
N ALA A 287 -22.18 -10.82 -42.42
CA ALA A 287 -20.87 -11.41 -42.67
C ALA A 287 -20.46 -12.35 -41.53
N HIS A 288 -20.69 -11.95 -40.27
CA HIS A 288 -20.46 -12.80 -39.11
C HIS A 288 -21.36 -14.05 -39.12
N ARG A 289 -22.66 -13.91 -39.43
CA ARG A 289 -23.58 -15.05 -39.59
C ARG A 289 -23.14 -16.01 -40.69
N ARG A 290 -22.70 -15.49 -41.85
CA ARG A 290 -22.18 -16.31 -42.97
C ARG A 290 -20.89 -17.05 -42.59
N GLU A 291 -19.98 -16.38 -41.88
CA GLU A 291 -18.75 -17.00 -41.38
C GLU A 291 -19.05 -18.13 -40.38
N ARG A 292 -19.90 -17.87 -39.38
CA ARG A 292 -20.34 -18.88 -38.41
C ARG A 292 -21.06 -20.05 -39.08
N ALA A 293 -21.89 -19.79 -40.10
CA ALA A 293 -22.52 -20.84 -40.89
C ALA A 293 -21.49 -21.70 -41.66
N ARG A 294 -20.42 -21.09 -42.21
CA ARG A 294 -19.33 -21.83 -42.85
C ARG A 294 -18.57 -22.69 -41.85
N GLU A 295 -18.23 -22.15 -40.67
CA GLU A 295 -17.56 -22.92 -39.60
C GLU A 295 -18.40 -24.12 -39.16
N LEU A 296 -19.71 -23.92 -38.99
CA LEU A 296 -20.64 -25.01 -38.65
C LEU A 296 -20.70 -26.08 -39.74
N MET A 297 -20.77 -25.67 -41.02
CA MET A 297 -20.79 -26.62 -42.13
C MET A 297 -19.46 -27.35 -42.31
N ALA A 298 -18.34 -26.67 -42.09
CA ALA A 298 -17.00 -27.24 -42.14
C ALA A 298 -16.84 -28.30 -41.04
N TRP A 299 -17.24 -28.01 -39.80
CA TRP A 299 -17.29 -28.99 -38.71
C TRP A 299 -18.21 -30.17 -39.03
N ARG A 300 -19.39 -29.95 -39.62
CA ARG A 300 -20.30 -31.02 -40.05
C ARG A 300 -19.70 -31.96 -41.10
N ARG A 301 -18.78 -31.48 -41.92
CA ARG A 301 -18.05 -32.28 -42.91
C ARG A 301 -16.77 -32.93 -42.34
N GLY A 302 -16.44 -32.68 -41.07
CA GLY A 302 -15.16 -33.10 -40.47
C GLY A 302 -13.97 -32.23 -40.89
N GLU A 303 -14.21 -31.13 -41.61
CA GLU A 303 -13.21 -30.26 -42.22
C GLU A 303 -13.03 -28.98 -41.38
N GLY A 304 -12.66 -29.09 -40.10
CA GLY A 304 -12.36 -27.90 -39.30
C GLY A 304 -12.72 -28.00 -37.82
N LYS A 305 -12.38 -26.93 -37.09
CA LYS A 305 -12.62 -26.85 -35.64
C LYS A 305 -14.10 -26.67 -35.32
N ARG A 306 -14.55 -27.30 -34.23
CA ARG A 306 -15.92 -27.15 -33.70
C ARG A 306 -16.21 -25.68 -33.35
N PRO A 307 -17.33 -25.11 -33.80
CA PRO A 307 -17.74 -23.77 -33.38
C PRO A 307 -18.09 -23.75 -31.89
N ASN A 308 -17.82 -22.63 -31.24
CA ASN A 308 -18.18 -22.43 -29.83
C ASN A 308 -19.72 -22.40 -29.65
N SER A 309 -20.26 -23.14 -28.69
CA SER A 309 -21.70 -23.21 -28.35
C SER A 309 -22.30 -21.82 -28.09
N TYR A 310 -21.56 -20.93 -27.41
CA TYR A 310 -21.95 -19.54 -27.16
C TYR A 310 -22.22 -18.71 -28.43
N SER A 311 -21.70 -19.13 -29.60
CA SER A 311 -21.95 -18.46 -30.87
C SER A 311 -23.33 -18.77 -31.47
N PHE A 312 -24.06 -19.74 -30.91
CA PHE A 312 -25.37 -20.20 -31.36
C PHE A 312 -26.33 -20.32 -30.18
N SER A 313 -26.91 -19.22 -29.72
CA SER A 313 -27.78 -19.19 -28.52
C SER A 313 -28.88 -20.26 -28.53
N ALA A 314 -29.22 -20.79 -27.34
CA ALA A 314 -30.31 -21.74 -27.14
C ALA A 314 -31.67 -21.22 -27.65
N GLU A 315 -31.94 -19.91 -27.56
CA GLU A 315 -33.19 -19.30 -28.02
C GLU A 315 -33.31 -19.26 -29.55
N SER A 316 -32.24 -18.84 -30.24
CA SER A 316 -32.27 -18.67 -31.70
C SER A 316 -31.99 -19.97 -32.47
N PHE A 317 -31.26 -20.93 -31.88
CA PHE A 317 -30.83 -22.16 -32.56
C PHE A 317 -30.83 -23.38 -31.64
N PRO A 318 -31.99 -23.77 -31.05
CA PRO A 318 -32.06 -24.76 -29.97
C PRO A 318 -31.45 -26.12 -30.33
N ALA A 319 -31.74 -26.64 -31.53
CA ALA A 319 -31.23 -27.94 -31.97
C ALA A 319 -29.72 -27.94 -32.25
N ILE A 320 -29.17 -26.83 -32.77
CA ILE A 320 -27.73 -26.69 -33.04
C ILE A 320 -26.98 -26.52 -31.72
N HIS A 321 -27.50 -25.68 -30.82
CA HIS A 321 -26.96 -25.47 -29.48
C HIS A 321 -26.91 -26.78 -28.70
N ALA A 322 -28.02 -27.53 -28.62
CA ALA A 322 -28.08 -28.81 -27.91
C ALA A 322 -27.08 -29.85 -28.46
N ARG A 323 -26.86 -29.85 -29.79
CA ARG A 323 -25.87 -30.73 -30.43
C ARG A 323 -24.44 -30.30 -30.15
N LEU A 324 -24.15 -28.99 -30.19
CA LEU A 324 -22.84 -28.46 -29.83
C LEU A 324 -22.53 -28.74 -28.36
N GLU A 325 -23.47 -28.49 -27.44
CA GLU A 325 -23.38 -28.84 -26.01
C GLU A 325 -23.17 -30.34 -25.77
N ARG A 326 -23.83 -31.21 -26.54
CA ARG A 326 -23.58 -32.66 -26.46
C ARG A 326 -22.14 -32.98 -26.89
N ALA A 327 -21.70 -32.49 -28.04
CA ALA A 327 -20.33 -32.72 -28.52
C ALA A 327 -19.28 -32.13 -27.57
N GLU A 328 -19.56 -30.97 -26.98
CA GLU A 328 -18.73 -30.30 -25.98
C GLU A 328 -18.61 -31.12 -24.70
N ARG A 329 -19.71 -31.73 -24.24
CA ARG A 329 -19.72 -32.68 -23.13
C ARG A 329 -18.97 -33.97 -23.45
N GLU A 330 -19.13 -34.52 -24.65
CA GLU A 330 -18.42 -35.73 -25.09
C GLU A 330 -16.91 -35.49 -25.21
N GLU A 331 -16.48 -34.39 -25.83
CA GLU A 331 -15.08 -33.98 -25.91
C GLU A 331 -14.49 -33.72 -24.52
N ARG A 332 -15.24 -33.04 -23.63
CA ARG A 332 -14.83 -32.80 -22.26
C ARG A 332 -14.70 -34.09 -21.47
N ALA A 333 -15.66 -35.01 -21.60
CA ALA A 333 -15.60 -36.32 -20.97
C ALA A 333 -14.38 -37.12 -21.47
N ALA A 334 -14.13 -37.13 -22.78
CA ALA A 334 -12.94 -37.77 -23.35
C ALA A 334 -11.63 -37.13 -22.85
N ALA A 335 -11.57 -35.81 -22.75
CA ALA A 335 -10.43 -35.09 -22.20
C ALA A 335 -10.23 -35.37 -20.71
N HIS A 336 -11.30 -35.45 -19.93
CA HIS A 336 -11.26 -35.83 -18.51
C HIS A 336 -10.72 -37.26 -18.37
N SER A 337 -11.28 -38.22 -19.13
CA SER A 337 -10.81 -39.61 -19.13
C SER A 337 -9.34 -39.73 -19.55
N LEU A 338 -8.88 -38.96 -20.53
CA LEU A 338 -7.46 -38.91 -20.93
C LEU A 338 -6.59 -38.35 -19.80
N ALA A 339 -6.99 -37.23 -19.19
CA ALA A 339 -6.26 -36.63 -18.07
C ALA A 339 -6.15 -37.60 -16.87
N PHE A 340 -7.20 -38.39 -16.61
CA PHE A 340 -7.15 -39.44 -15.61
C PHE A 340 -6.18 -40.56 -16.00
N ALA A 341 -6.22 -41.03 -17.25
CA ALA A 341 -5.29 -42.06 -17.72
C ALA A 341 -3.82 -41.60 -17.64
N ASP A 342 -3.54 -40.37 -18.05
CA ASP A 342 -2.19 -39.79 -18.00
C ASP A 342 -1.71 -39.60 -16.56
N TRP A 343 -2.60 -39.16 -15.66
CA TRP A 343 -2.30 -39.10 -14.22
C TRP A 343 -1.99 -40.49 -13.65
N ARG A 344 -2.76 -41.53 -14.00
CA ARG A 344 -2.52 -42.91 -13.54
C ARG A 344 -1.20 -43.50 -14.04
N LYS A 345 -0.67 -42.99 -15.16
CA LYS A 345 0.67 -43.34 -15.68
C LYS A 345 1.79 -42.48 -15.09
N GLY A 346 1.46 -41.44 -14.33
CA GLY A 346 2.43 -40.46 -13.80
C GLY A 346 2.92 -39.44 -14.85
N GLU A 347 2.24 -39.34 -15.99
CA GLU A 347 2.61 -38.46 -17.11
C GLU A 347 2.01 -37.05 -16.96
N ALA A 348 0.99 -36.89 -16.11
CA ALA A 348 0.30 -35.64 -15.86
C ALA A 348 -0.06 -35.43 -14.38
N LYS A 349 -0.48 -34.20 -14.04
CA LYS A 349 -1.01 -33.86 -12.72
C LYS A 349 -2.39 -34.48 -12.51
N ARG A 350 -2.73 -34.74 -11.24
CA ARG A 350 -4.05 -35.22 -10.82
C ARG A 350 -5.16 -34.31 -11.35
N PRO A 351 -6.19 -34.84 -12.05
CA PRO A 351 -7.34 -34.06 -12.48
C PRO A 351 -8.19 -33.63 -11.25
N PRO A 352 -8.91 -32.51 -11.34
CA PRO A 352 -9.88 -32.11 -10.32
C PRO A 352 -10.93 -33.20 -10.05
N LEU A 353 -11.39 -33.29 -8.80
CA LEU A 353 -12.35 -34.31 -8.37
C LEU A 353 -13.71 -34.16 -9.08
N ASP A 354 -14.14 -32.91 -9.32
CA ASP A 354 -15.40 -32.55 -9.96
C ASP A 354 -15.46 -32.85 -11.46
N TYR A 355 -14.36 -33.34 -12.06
CA TYR A 355 -14.34 -33.79 -13.45
C TYR A 355 -15.15 -35.07 -13.67
N PHE A 356 -15.35 -35.85 -12.61
CA PHE A 356 -16.03 -37.13 -12.64
C PHE A 356 -17.20 -37.12 -11.67
N ALA A 357 -18.30 -37.80 -12.03
CA ALA A 357 -19.45 -37.91 -11.14
C ALA A 357 -19.13 -38.78 -9.92
N GLU A 358 -19.74 -38.45 -8.77
CA GLU A 358 -19.67 -39.28 -7.58
C GLU A 358 -20.12 -40.72 -7.87
N GLY A 359 -19.41 -41.70 -7.30
CA GLY A 359 -19.67 -43.13 -7.50
C GLY A 359 -18.97 -43.76 -8.71
N THR A 360 -18.31 -42.97 -9.56
CA THR A 360 -17.44 -43.51 -10.62
C THR A 360 -16.11 -44.02 -10.06
N GLN A 361 -15.47 -44.96 -10.78
CA GLN A 361 -14.16 -45.51 -10.38
C GLN A 361 -13.08 -44.43 -10.38
N GLU A 362 -13.14 -43.51 -11.34
CA GLU A 362 -12.22 -42.38 -11.49
C GLU A 362 -12.32 -41.43 -10.30
N HIS A 363 -13.54 -41.05 -9.92
CA HIS A 363 -13.78 -40.23 -8.74
C HIS A 363 -13.25 -40.90 -7.47
N ALA A 364 -13.52 -42.20 -7.29
CA ALA A 364 -13.02 -42.95 -6.13
C ALA A 364 -11.49 -43.00 -6.07
N ALA A 365 -10.82 -43.19 -7.20
CA ALA A 365 -9.36 -43.21 -7.26
C ALA A 365 -8.73 -41.83 -6.95
N ILE A 366 -9.30 -40.75 -7.47
CA ILE A 366 -8.85 -39.37 -7.18
C ILE A 366 -9.07 -39.06 -5.70
N ALA A 367 -10.24 -39.41 -5.16
CA ALA A 367 -10.56 -39.21 -3.74
C ALA A 367 -9.60 -39.98 -2.81
N ALA A 368 -9.24 -41.22 -3.16
CA ALA A 368 -8.27 -42.00 -2.41
C ALA A 368 -6.87 -41.36 -2.41
N ASP A 369 -6.39 -40.89 -3.57
CA ASP A 369 -5.10 -40.20 -3.65
C ASP A 369 -5.09 -38.86 -2.89
N ILE A 370 -6.20 -38.10 -2.93
CA ILE A 370 -6.37 -36.91 -2.09
C ILE A 370 -6.27 -37.26 -0.60
N ALA A 371 -6.89 -38.37 -0.17
CA ALA A 371 -6.85 -38.83 1.22
C ALA A 371 -5.43 -39.30 1.64
N GLU A 372 -4.71 -40.00 0.76
CA GLU A 372 -3.31 -40.38 1.01
C GLU A 372 -2.38 -39.16 1.09
N GLU A 373 -2.56 -38.20 0.18
CA GLU A 373 -1.82 -36.94 0.19
C GLU A 373 -2.09 -36.15 1.48
N ARG A 374 -3.35 -36.13 1.93
CA ARG A 374 -3.76 -35.56 3.22
C ARG A 374 -3.01 -36.18 4.38
N GLN A 375 -3.05 -37.51 4.51
CA GLN A 375 -2.35 -38.21 5.59
C GLN A 375 -0.85 -37.91 5.59
N ARG A 376 -0.23 -37.87 4.40
CA ARG A 376 1.20 -37.62 4.24
C ARG A 376 1.60 -36.23 4.73
N ASN A 377 0.79 -35.22 4.43
CA ASN A 377 1.09 -33.84 4.79
C ASN A 377 0.72 -33.50 6.23
N GLU A 378 -0.36 -34.08 6.77
CA GLU A 378 -0.65 -34.03 8.20
C GLU A 378 0.54 -34.62 8.99
N SER A 379 1.08 -35.76 8.54
CA SER A 379 2.27 -36.39 9.14
C SER A 379 3.52 -35.51 9.01
N ALA A 380 3.76 -34.91 7.84
CA ALA A 380 4.90 -34.01 7.62
C ALA A 380 4.82 -32.75 8.49
N TYR A 381 3.64 -32.18 8.66
CA TYR A 381 3.42 -31.04 9.54
C TYR A 381 3.69 -31.40 11.00
N LEU A 382 3.18 -32.54 11.48
CA LEU A 382 3.44 -33.00 12.84
C LEU A 382 4.94 -33.27 13.07
N ALA A 383 5.63 -33.86 12.08
CA ALA A 383 7.07 -34.06 12.14
C ALA A 383 7.83 -32.72 12.24
N TRP A 384 7.53 -31.76 11.36
CA TRP A 384 8.09 -30.40 11.40
C TRP A 384 7.81 -29.68 12.73
N LYS A 385 6.62 -29.87 13.30
CA LYS A 385 6.26 -29.28 14.60
C LYS A 385 7.04 -29.90 15.76
N SER A 386 7.35 -31.19 15.68
CA SER A 386 8.14 -31.91 16.69
C SER A 386 9.66 -31.71 16.55
N ASP A 387 10.14 -31.48 15.32
CA ASP A 387 11.55 -31.33 15.01
C ASP A 387 11.78 -30.15 14.03
N PRO A 388 12.38 -29.04 14.48
CA PRO A 388 12.73 -27.91 13.63
C PRO A 388 13.67 -28.24 12.46
N ALA A 389 14.39 -29.36 12.50
CA ALA A 389 15.26 -29.82 11.42
C ALA A 389 14.51 -30.60 10.33
N ALA A 390 13.28 -31.04 10.58
CA ALA A 390 12.47 -31.75 9.59
C ALA A 390 12.05 -30.81 8.45
N PRO A 391 11.93 -31.32 7.20
CA PRO A 391 11.57 -30.51 6.06
C PRO A 391 10.15 -29.93 6.23
N ARG A 392 10.03 -28.61 6.09
CA ARG A 392 8.75 -27.92 6.20
C ARG A 392 7.83 -28.27 5.02
N PRO A 393 6.56 -28.65 5.25
CA PRO A 393 5.59 -28.82 4.18
C PRO A 393 5.17 -27.45 3.58
N PRO A 394 4.82 -27.39 2.28
CA PRO A 394 4.42 -26.13 1.64
C PRO A 394 3.04 -25.67 2.13
N ALA A 395 2.87 -24.36 2.34
CA ALA A 395 1.63 -23.86 2.95
C ALA A 395 0.40 -24.02 2.04
N ASN A 396 0.57 -23.99 0.72
CA ASN A 396 -0.53 -24.14 -0.24
C ASN A 396 -1.20 -25.52 -0.20
N PHE A 397 -0.65 -26.49 0.54
CA PHE A 397 -1.22 -27.82 0.67
C PHE A 397 -2.48 -27.88 1.56
N PHE A 398 -2.55 -27.05 2.62
CA PHE A 398 -3.71 -27.03 3.54
C PHE A 398 -4.87 -26.14 3.05
N LEU A 399 -4.81 -25.63 1.81
CA LEU A 399 -5.85 -24.80 1.21
C LEU A 399 -6.97 -25.68 0.62
N GLY A 400 -8.08 -25.78 1.33
CA GLY A 400 -9.32 -26.42 0.88
C GLY A 400 -10.43 -26.30 1.91
N SER A 401 -11.69 -26.40 1.47
CA SER A 401 -12.87 -26.52 2.34
C SER A 401 -12.74 -27.65 3.38
N ASP A 402 -11.86 -28.61 3.10
CA ASP A 402 -11.73 -29.86 3.85
C ASP A 402 -10.85 -29.72 5.10
N TYR A 403 -9.97 -28.70 5.16
CA TYR A 403 -9.09 -28.43 6.30
C TYR A 403 -9.53 -27.23 7.13
N SER A 404 -10.21 -26.27 6.50
CA SER A 404 -10.69 -25.06 7.15
C SER A 404 -11.92 -24.55 6.40
N PRO A 405 -13.12 -25.13 6.64
CA PRO A 405 -14.33 -24.65 6.00
C PRO A 405 -14.63 -23.22 6.44
N ASN A 406 -15.15 -22.40 5.53
CA ASN A 406 -15.52 -21.01 5.82
C ASN A 406 -16.70 -20.90 6.79
N THR A 407 -17.51 -21.96 6.89
CA THR A 407 -18.68 -22.11 7.76
C THR A 407 -18.62 -23.44 8.48
N PHE A 408 -18.87 -23.43 9.79
CA PHE A 408 -18.87 -24.60 10.67
C PHE A 408 -20.20 -24.67 11.41
N LYS A 409 -20.89 -25.81 11.31
CA LYS A 409 -22.11 -26.06 12.06
C LYS A 409 -21.74 -26.62 13.43
N ALA A 410 -21.98 -25.84 14.48
CA ALA A 410 -21.62 -26.23 15.84
C ALA A 410 -22.70 -27.12 16.49
N SER A 411 -22.37 -27.63 17.67
CA SER A 411 -23.23 -28.49 18.50
C SER A 411 -24.54 -27.83 18.94
N ASP A 412 -24.61 -26.50 18.96
CA ASP A 412 -25.82 -25.72 19.19
C ASP A 412 -26.76 -25.67 17.96
N GLY A 413 -26.34 -26.25 16.83
CA GLY A 413 -27.08 -26.31 15.58
C GLY A 413 -26.97 -25.07 14.69
N ALA A 414 -26.23 -24.03 15.11
CA ALA A 414 -26.01 -22.81 14.35
C ALA A 414 -24.77 -22.88 13.46
N ASP A 415 -24.81 -22.16 12.33
CA ASP A 415 -23.68 -22.03 11.42
C ASP A 415 -22.82 -20.82 11.80
N TYR A 416 -21.55 -21.07 12.09
CA TYR A 416 -20.58 -20.05 12.44
C TYR A 416 -19.53 -19.89 11.35
N SER A 417 -19.18 -18.66 11.01
CA SER A 417 -18.03 -18.43 10.15
C SER A 417 -16.72 -18.68 10.90
N CYS A 418 -15.74 -19.35 10.27
CA CYS A 418 -14.40 -19.54 10.83
C CYS A 418 -13.67 -18.23 11.17
N TYR A 419 -14.11 -17.11 10.59
CA TYR A 419 -13.54 -15.79 10.85
C TYR A 419 -14.19 -15.05 12.03
N THR A 420 -15.42 -15.40 12.40
CA THR A 420 -16.24 -14.65 13.37
C THR A 420 -16.84 -15.52 14.48
N MET A 421 -16.48 -16.81 14.56
CA MET A 421 -16.96 -17.71 15.60
C MET A 421 -16.49 -17.27 17.00
N PRO A 422 -17.35 -17.34 18.03
CA PRO A 422 -16.95 -17.13 19.42
C PRO A 422 -15.91 -18.17 19.87
N ASP A 423 -15.07 -17.82 20.85
CA ASP A 423 -14.02 -18.72 21.36
C ASP A 423 -14.58 -20.04 21.91
N ALA A 424 -15.80 -20.02 22.47
CA ALA A 424 -16.50 -21.23 22.92
C ALA A 424 -16.78 -22.24 21.79
N ILE A 425 -17.09 -21.76 20.59
CA ILE A 425 -17.32 -22.58 19.40
C ILE A 425 -16.00 -22.93 18.69
N LYS A 426 -14.99 -22.07 18.84
CA LYS A 426 -13.68 -22.28 18.24
C LYS A 426 -13.01 -23.57 18.70
N ALA A 427 -13.17 -23.96 19.97
CA ALA A 427 -12.66 -25.23 20.47
C ALA A 427 -13.30 -26.44 19.76
N GLU A 428 -14.61 -26.39 19.52
CA GLU A 428 -15.34 -27.42 18.77
C GLU A 428 -14.88 -27.48 17.31
N TYR A 429 -14.70 -26.31 16.68
CA TYR A 429 -14.17 -26.18 15.33
C TYR A 429 -12.76 -26.77 15.20
N LEU A 430 -11.84 -26.44 16.13
CA LEU A 430 -10.47 -26.96 16.11
C LEU A 430 -10.41 -28.46 16.46
N ALA A 431 -11.36 -28.98 17.24
CA ALA A 431 -11.48 -30.41 17.46
C ALA A 431 -11.93 -31.16 16.19
N ALA A 432 -12.85 -30.56 15.42
CA ALA A 432 -13.28 -31.10 14.12
C ALA A 432 -12.21 -30.92 13.02
N TYR A 433 -11.43 -29.85 13.07
CA TYR A 433 -10.42 -29.47 12.09
C TYR A 433 -9.08 -29.12 12.77
N PRO A 434 -8.32 -30.12 13.27
CA PRO A 434 -7.10 -29.89 14.06
C PRO A 434 -5.96 -29.21 13.31
N PHE A 435 -6.02 -29.18 11.97
CA PHE A 435 -5.05 -28.52 11.11
C PHE A 435 -5.56 -27.18 10.54
N ALA A 436 -6.72 -26.66 10.97
CA ALA A 436 -7.28 -25.41 10.45
C ALA A 436 -6.35 -24.19 10.66
N GLU A 437 -5.53 -24.22 11.72
CA GLU A 437 -4.54 -23.17 12.01
C GLU A 437 -3.15 -23.46 11.43
N ALA A 438 -2.86 -24.71 11.05
CA ALA A 438 -1.56 -25.13 10.50
C ALA A 438 -1.18 -24.36 9.23
N TRP A 439 -2.17 -24.07 8.38
CA TRP A 439 -2.00 -23.24 7.19
C TRP A 439 -1.49 -21.83 7.51
N GLN A 440 -2.08 -21.18 8.52
CA GLN A 440 -1.72 -19.81 8.91
C GLN A 440 -0.29 -19.77 9.45
N GLU A 441 0.06 -20.75 10.29
CA GLU A 441 1.41 -20.90 10.83
C GLU A 441 2.46 -21.04 9.72
N LEU A 442 2.24 -21.95 8.77
CA LEU A 442 3.18 -22.17 7.65
C LEU A 442 3.36 -20.91 6.79
N ARG A 443 2.27 -20.19 6.48
CA ARG A 443 2.31 -18.91 5.76
C ARG A 443 3.09 -17.84 6.50
N GLU A 444 2.90 -17.73 7.82
CA GLU A 444 3.61 -16.75 8.63
C GLU A 444 5.13 -17.00 8.64
N VAL A 445 5.54 -18.27 8.63
CA VAL A 445 6.96 -18.65 8.50
C VAL A 445 7.47 -18.40 7.09
N GLU A 446 6.75 -18.77 6.03
CA GLU A 446 7.15 -18.49 4.63
C GLU A 446 7.36 -16.98 4.40
N GLU A 447 6.43 -16.15 4.89
CA GLU A 447 6.56 -14.70 4.81
C GLU A 447 7.68 -14.16 5.73
N ALA A 448 8.00 -14.84 6.84
CA ALA A 448 9.17 -14.48 7.66
C ALA A 448 10.49 -14.77 6.93
N ASP A 449 10.63 -15.94 6.32
CA ASP A 449 11.80 -16.33 5.52
C ASP A 449 12.01 -15.36 4.36
N LYS A 450 10.92 -15.02 3.66
CA LYS A 450 10.93 -14.06 2.57
C LYS A 450 11.40 -12.68 3.03
N ARG A 451 10.88 -12.18 4.16
CA ARG A 451 11.32 -10.91 4.75
C ARG A 451 12.78 -10.92 5.17
N GLU A 452 13.27 -12.04 5.70
CA GLU A 452 14.69 -12.18 6.03
C GLU A 452 15.58 -12.18 4.80
N ARG A 453 15.17 -12.88 3.73
CA ARG A 453 15.86 -12.84 2.44
C ARG A 453 15.91 -11.43 1.87
N GLU A 454 14.78 -10.75 1.83
CA GLU A 454 14.68 -9.36 1.35
C GLU A 454 15.56 -8.42 2.17
N ARG A 455 15.58 -8.57 3.51
CA ARG A 455 16.47 -7.80 4.39
C ARG A 455 17.94 -8.03 4.06
N ARG A 456 18.37 -9.29 3.90
CA ARG A 456 19.75 -9.63 3.55
C ARG A 456 20.14 -9.06 2.18
N GLU A 457 19.24 -9.12 1.20
CA GLU A 457 19.45 -8.53 -0.13
C GLU A 457 19.55 -7.00 -0.08
N VAL A 458 18.76 -6.32 0.76
CA VAL A 458 18.86 -4.87 0.98
C VAL A 458 20.19 -4.52 1.65
N GLU A 459 20.57 -5.22 2.72
CA GLU A 459 21.84 -5.02 3.43
C GLU A 459 23.06 -5.26 2.52
N GLU A 460 23.01 -6.26 1.64
CA GLU A 460 24.04 -6.49 0.62
C GLU A 460 24.11 -5.34 -0.39
N ARG A 461 22.97 -4.91 -0.95
CA ARG A 461 22.92 -3.76 -1.87
C ARG A 461 23.39 -2.46 -1.23
N GLU A 462 23.06 -2.21 0.03
CA GLU A 462 23.53 -1.02 0.76
C GLU A 462 25.04 -1.07 0.98
N ARG A 463 25.60 -2.24 1.33
CA ARG A 463 27.05 -2.44 1.45
C ARG A 463 27.77 -2.22 0.11
N GLU A 464 27.24 -2.75 -0.98
CA GLU A 464 27.79 -2.53 -2.32
C GLU A 464 27.75 -1.05 -2.74
N ARG A 465 26.63 -0.36 -2.48
CA ARG A 465 26.50 1.08 -2.75
C ARG A 465 27.46 1.91 -1.92
N LEU A 466 27.63 1.58 -0.64
CA LEU A 466 28.59 2.23 0.24
C LEU A 466 30.02 2.03 -0.27
N ALA A 467 30.40 0.81 -0.63
CA ALA A 467 31.71 0.53 -1.20
C ALA A 467 31.96 1.31 -2.51
N ALA A 468 30.98 1.31 -3.43
CA ALA A 468 31.08 2.04 -4.69
C ALA A 468 31.17 3.56 -4.49
N PHE A 469 30.40 4.12 -3.54
CA PHE A 469 30.49 5.53 -3.18
C PHE A 469 31.88 5.87 -2.61
N ARG A 470 32.40 5.05 -1.70
CA ARG A 470 33.72 5.26 -1.08
C ARG A 470 34.84 5.23 -2.10
N GLU A 471 34.80 4.29 -3.04
CA GLU A 471 35.84 4.12 -4.06
C GLU A 471 35.79 5.19 -5.16
N ARG A 472 34.60 5.47 -5.72
CA ARG A 472 34.47 6.25 -6.96
C ARG A 472 33.81 7.61 -6.80
N GLY A 473 33.21 7.90 -5.63
CA GLY A 473 32.38 9.10 -5.44
C GLY A 473 31.17 9.16 -6.38
N VAL A 474 30.73 8.01 -6.89
CA VAL A 474 29.56 7.88 -7.77
C VAL A 474 28.32 7.76 -6.91
N VAL A 475 27.36 8.67 -7.11
CA VAL A 475 26.07 8.67 -6.43
C VAL A 475 25.02 8.07 -7.36
N ALA A 476 24.59 6.83 -7.07
CA ALA A 476 23.42 6.24 -7.70
C ALA A 476 22.23 6.34 -6.73
N TYR A 477 21.12 6.92 -7.19
CA TYR A 477 19.92 7.20 -6.37
C TYR A 477 19.38 5.92 -5.67
N PRO A 478 18.91 5.98 -4.39
CA PRO A 478 18.68 7.14 -3.53
C PRO A 478 19.73 7.34 -2.41
N HIS A 479 19.80 8.57 -1.91
CA HIS A 479 20.65 9.13 -0.84
C HIS A 479 21.15 8.14 0.20
N LEU A 480 22.45 7.80 0.14
CA LEU A 480 23.10 6.98 1.16
C LEU A 480 23.42 7.85 2.38
N SER A 481 23.09 7.40 3.59
CA SER A 481 23.33 8.12 4.84
C SER A 481 24.04 7.25 5.87
N ASP A 482 24.60 7.88 6.91
CA ASP A 482 25.00 7.16 8.12
C ASP A 482 23.77 6.72 8.95
N GLU A 483 24.01 5.98 10.03
CA GLU A 483 22.99 5.48 10.96
C GLU A 483 22.15 6.59 11.63
N LYS A 484 22.66 7.83 11.61
CA LYS A 484 22.03 9.01 12.20
C LYS A 484 21.39 9.91 11.13
N GLY A 485 21.34 9.48 9.87
CA GLY A 485 20.75 10.24 8.76
C GLY A 485 21.64 11.35 8.20
N GLY A 486 22.95 11.34 8.51
CA GLY A 486 23.93 12.27 7.97
C GLY A 486 24.47 11.86 6.60
N ALA A 487 24.89 12.83 5.80
CA ALA A 487 25.53 12.60 4.51
C ALA A 487 26.94 12.02 4.69
N LEU A 488 27.32 11.10 3.82
CA LEU A 488 28.64 10.48 3.81
C LEU A 488 29.61 11.28 2.92
N LEU A 489 30.91 11.20 3.20
CA LEU A 489 32.00 11.93 2.56
C LEU A 489 33.06 11.00 1.96
N THR A 490 33.47 11.26 0.72
CA THR A 490 34.69 10.69 0.13
C THR A 490 35.54 11.79 -0.51
N VAL A 491 36.81 11.49 -0.76
CA VAL A 491 37.76 12.41 -1.41
C VAL A 491 38.21 11.78 -2.71
N THR A 492 37.88 12.41 -3.84
CA THR A 492 38.25 11.92 -5.17
C THR A 492 38.62 13.08 -6.08
N GLY A 493 39.70 12.94 -6.85
CA GLY A 493 40.09 13.95 -7.86
C GLY A 493 40.39 15.36 -7.32
N GLY A 494 40.80 15.49 -6.05
CA GLY A 494 41.03 16.81 -5.43
C GLY A 494 39.77 17.52 -4.94
N GLU A 495 38.63 16.82 -4.92
CA GLU A 495 37.36 17.30 -4.39
C GLU A 495 36.92 16.46 -3.18
N LEU A 496 36.16 17.07 -2.28
CA LEU A 496 35.33 16.37 -1.30
C LEU A 496 33.94 16.16 -1.92
N VAL A 497 33.50 14.90 -1.97
CA VAL A 497 32.22 14.50 -2.56
C VAL A 497 31.31 13.95 -1.47
N THR A 498 30.06 14.40 -1.44
CA THR A 498 29.03 13.87 -0.52
C THR A 498 28.18 12.79 -1.19
N SER A 499 27.64 11.87 -0.39
CA SER A 499 26.72 10.81 -0.87
C SER A 499 25.40 11.34 -1.40
N TRP A 500 25.10 12.62 -1.21
CA TRP A 500 23.91 13.29 -1.71
C TRP A 500 24.24 14.21 -2.91
N GLY A 501 25.46 14.10 -3.46
CA GLY A 501 25.84 14.68 -4.74
C GLY A 501 26.49 16.06 -4.68
N ALA A 502 26.81 16.60 -3.50
CA ALA A 502 27.57 17.84 -3.41
C ALA A 502 29.06 17.57 -3.65
N ARG A 503 29.72 18.47 -4.39
CA ARG A 503 31.14 18.42 -4.70
C ARG A 503 31.77 19.76 -4.37
N VAL A 504 32.85 19.76 -3.60
CA VAL A 504 33.56 20.97 -3.19
C VAL A 504 35.06 20.83 -3.35
N PRO A 505 35.79 21.90 -3.68
CA PRO A 505 37.24 21.87 -3.72
C PRO A 505 37.83 21.42 -2.37
N LEU A 506 38.81 20.52 -2.39
CA LEU A 506 39.41 19.99 -1.15
C LEU A 506 40.05 21.10 -0.31
N ALA A 507 40.64 22.12 -0.93
CA ALA A 507 41.21 23.26 -0.22
C ALA A 507 40.17 23.99 0.66
N ASP A 508 38.94 24.14 0.17
CA ASP A 508 37.86 24.79 0.91
C ASP A 508 37.35 23.89 2.03
N ALA A 509 37.21 22.59 1.74
CA ALA A 509 36.86 21.60 2.76
C ALA A 509 37.87 21.56 3.92
N ILE A 510 39.18 21.69 3.63
CA ILE A 510 40.23 21.74 4.65
C ILE A 510 40.07 22.97 5.55
N ARG A 511 39.75 24.14 4.99
CA ARG A 511 39.49 25.35 5.79
C ARG A 511 38.32 25.14 6.73
N VAL A 512 37.21 24.58 6.23
CA VAL A 512 36.03 24.27 7.05
C VAL A 512 36.34 23.21 8.10
N PHE A 513 37.14 22.19 7.78
CA PHE A 513 37.58 21.18 8.74
C PHE A 513 38.34 21.79 9.93
N ARG A 514 39.30 22.67 9.67
CA ARG A 514 40.09 23.31 10.74
C ARG A 514 39.23 24.20 11.65
N PHE A 515 38.20 24.84 11.09
CA PHE A 515 37.24 25.62 11.87
C PHE A 515 36.25 24.74 12.65
N ALA A 516 35.80 23.62 12.06
CA ALA A 516 35.00 22.63 12.76
C ALA A 516 35.77 21.98 13.92
N LYS A 517 37.06 21.71 13.73
CA LYS A 517 37.99 21.24 14.76
C LYS A 517 38.13 22.26 15.89
N LEU A 518 38.25 23.56 15.57
CA LEU A 518 38.27 24.64 16.56
C LEU A 518 36.98 24.66 17.41
N CYS A 519 35.81 24.54 16.78
CA CYS A 519 34.53 24.49 17.49
C CYS A 519 34.45 23.28 18.43
N ARG A 520 34.96 22.12 17.99
CA ARG A 520 35.03 20.89 18.80
C ARG A 520 35.98 21.01 19.99
N GLU A 521 37.21 21.50 19.76
CA GLU A 521 38.22 21.65 20.81
C GLU A 521 37.80 22.69 21.87
N THR A 522 37.09 23.73 21.45
CA THR A 522 36.59 24.78 22.36
C THR A 522 35.22 24.46 22.96
N GLY A 523 34.50 23.45 22.45
CA GLY A 523 33.13 23.13 22.81
C GLY A 523 32.12 24.24 22.46
N LYS A 524 32.49 25.20 21.59
CA LYS A 524 31.64 26.33 21.21
C LYS A 524 30.97 26.07 19.88
N ALA A 525 29.64 26.15 19.85
CA ALA A 525 28.89 26.13 18.60
C ALA A 525 29.14 27.41 17.80
N TRP A 526 29.06 27.29 16.47
CA TRP A 526 29.05 28.42 15.55
C TRP A 526 27.76 28.43 14.73
N HIS A 527 27.25 29.63 14.46
CA HIS A 527 26.07 29.87 13.64
C HIS A 527 26.34 31.03 12.70
N ALA A 528 25.82 30.95 11.47
CA ALA A 528 25.88 32.06 10.53
C ALA A 528 25.04 33.25 11.05
N ASN A 529 25.70 34.26 11.62
CA ASN A 529 25.07 35.47 12.16
C ASN A 529 25.99 36.68 11.90
N GLY A 530 25.87 37.29 10.72
CA GLY A 530 26.76 38.38 10.24
C GLY A 530 28.14 37.91 9.73
N ARG A 531 28.61 36.74 10.19
CA ARG A 531 29.81 36.06 9.70
C ARG A 531 29.44 34.87 8.82
N ARG A 532 30.25 34.58 7.79
CA ARG A 532 29.99 33.50 6.82
C ARG A 532 31.18 32.55 6.71
N VAL A 533 30.89 31.27 6.47
CA VAL A 533 31.89 30.24 6.17
C VAL A 533 31.46 29.57 4.88
N TYR A 534 32.35 29.56 3.88
CA TYR A 534 32.12 28.97 2.56
C TYR A 534 32.93 27.69 2.37
N CYS A 535 32.29 26.70 1.74
CA CYS A 535 32.89 25.47 1.29
C CYS A 535 32.58 25.31 -0.21
N GLY A 536 33.49 25.76 -1.09
CA GLY A 536 33.16 25.96 -2.50
C GLY A 536 32.01 26.97 -2.65
N HIS A 537 30.98 26.58 -3.39
CA HIS A 537 29.77 27.41 -3.59
C HIS A 537 28.74 27.27 -2.45
N TYR A 538 28.98 26.40 -1.48
CA TYR A 538 28.03 26.14 -0.39
C TYR A 538 28.38 26.97 0.84
N GLN A 539 27.34 27.46 1.53
CA GLN A 539 27.48 28.13 2.82
C GLN A 539 27.24 27.13 3.96
N ILE A 540 28.05 27.22 5.01
CA ILE A 540 27.81 26.49 6.26
C ILE A 540 26.81 27.27 7.11
N ASP A 541 25.73 26.61 7.54
CA ASP A 541 24.67 27.24 8.33
C ASP A 541 25.04 27.29 9.82
N LYS A 542 25.56 26.16 10.33
CA LYS A 542 25.97 26.00 11.72
C LYS A 542 26.99 24.88 11.88
N ILE A 543 27.86 25.04 12.87
CA ILE A 543 28.77 24.01 13.39
C ILE A 543 28.39 23.75 14.85
N MET A 544 28.16 22.50 15.17
CA MET A 544 27.75 22.03 16.50
C MET A 544 28.98 21.92 17.42
N PRO A 545 28.81 21.93 18.76
CA PRO A 545 29.91 21.80 19.72
C PRO A 545 30.75 20.54 19.58
N ASP A 546 30.22 19.48 18.95
CA ASP A 546 30.92 18.22 18.69
C ASP A 546 31.78 18.26 17.41
N GLY A 547 31.76 19.37 16.67
CA GLY A 547 32.44 19.57 15.39
C GLY A 547 31.64 19.10 14.17
N GLY A 548 30.49 18.47 14.33
CA GLY A 548 29.59 18.19 13.21
C GLY A 548 28.97 19.49 12.68
N PHE A 549 28.58 19.54 11.41
CA PHE A 549 28.02 20.77 10.84
C PHE A 549 26.87 20.51 9.89
N LYS A 550 26.09 21.58 9.66
CA LYS A 550 24.99 21.61 8.70
C LYS A 550 25.28 22.63 7.61
N ALA A 551 25.10 22.21 6.35
CA ALA A 551 25.20 23.05 5.18
C ALA A 551 23.98 22.80 4.27
N GLY A 552 23.00 23.71 4.30
CA GLY A 552 21.73 23.57 3.62
C GLY A 552 20.96 22.33 4.07
N CYS A 553 20.69 21.41 3.14
CA CYS A 553 20.03 20.15 3.47
C CYS A 553 20.96 19.13 4.13
N HIS A 554 22.29 19.27 4.02
CA HIS A 554 23.25 18.26 4.49
C HIS A 554 23.55 18.41 5.98
N LEU A 555 23.41 17.31 6.72
CA LEU A 555 23.97 17.14 8.05
C LEU A 555 25.19 16.23 7.94
N ILE A 556 26.34 16.64 8.45
CA ILE A 556 27.56 15.85 8.42
C ILE A 556 28.08 15.72 9.86
N HIS A 557 28.15 14.49 10.35
CA HIS A 557 28.60 14.19 11.70
C HIS A 557 30.13 14.15 11.80
N TRP A 558 30.68 14.48 12.97
CA TRP A 558 32.14 14.50 13.18
C TRP A 558 32.87 13.21 12.78
N PRO A 559 32.40 11.99 13.11
CA PRO A 559 33.11 10.77 12.70
C PRO A 559 33.32 10.67 11.19
N GLU A 560 32.37 11.20 10.41
CA GLU A 560 32.47 11.24 8.95
C GLU A 560 33.49 12.28 8.47
N ILE A 561 33.50 13.46 9.11
CA ILE A 561 34.45 14.55 8.87
C ILE A 561 35.88 14.10 9.18
N GLU A 562 36.07 13.48 10.34
CA GLU A 562 37.36 12.96 10.80
C GLU A 562 37.90 11.89 9.87
N ARG A 563 37.06 10.95 9.43
CA ARG A 563 37.48 9.95 8.45
C ARG A 563 37.87 10.59 7.12
N ALA A 564 37.10 11.56 6.64
CA ALA A 564 37.45 12.29 5.41
C ALA A 564 38.77 13.08 5.56
N ALA A 565 39.03 13.66 6.73
CA ALA A 565 40.27 14.36 7.04
C ALA A 565 41.48 13.41 7.10
N ILE A 566 41.31 12.19 7.60
CA ILE A 566 42.34 11.13 7.55
C ILE A 566 42.61 10.73 6.10
N LEU A 567 41.56 10.49 5.30
CA LEU A 567 41.69 10.16 3.88
C LEU A 567 42.41 11.25 3.07
N ALA A 568 42.16 12.53 3.41
CA ALA A 568 42.83 13.68 2.81
C ALA A 568 44.22 13.97 3.41
N ASN A 569 44.69 13.18 4.39
CA ASN A 569 45.96 13.39 5.11
C ASN A 569 46.09 14.78 5.78
N VAL A 570 44.99 15.30 6.32
CA VAL A 570 44.90 16.62 6.96
C VAL A 570 44.43 16.59 8.41
N ALA A 571 44.16 15.41 8.98
CA ALA A 571 43.64 15.25 10.34
C ALA A 571 44.50 15.94 11.42
N ASN A 572 45.83 15.98 11.19
CA ASN A 572 46.81 16.56 12.11
C ASN A 572 46.97 18.08 11.98
N LEU A 573 46.29 18.74 11.04
CA LEU A 573 46.36 20.20 10.92
C LEU A 573 45.81 20.86 12.19
N PRO A 574 46.41 21.98 12.64
CA PRO A 574 45.91 22.71 13.80
C PRO A 574 44.56 23.35 13.50
N ALA A 575 43.75 23.49 14.54
CA ALA A 575 42.51 24.27 14.52
C ALA A 575 42.78 25.72 14.07
N ASP A 576 41.84 26.31 13.34
CA ASP A 576 42.00 27.62 12.70
C ASP A 576 40.64 28.25 12.37
N ASP A 577 40.53 29.57 12.47
CA ASP A 577 39.33 30.34 12.17
C ASP A 577 39.38 31.07 10.82
N SER A 578 40.44 30.90 10.04
CA SER A 578 40.61 31.48 8.70
C SER A 578 39.50 31.18 7.69
N ALA A 579 38.61 30.23 7.97
CA ALA A 579 37.43 29.94 7.18
C ALA A 579 36.28 30.96 7.36
N VAL A 580 36.34 31.77 8.41
CA VAL A 580 35.32 32.77 8.75
C VAL A 580 35.60 34.06 8.02
N VAL A 581 34.64 34.50 7.20
CA VAL A 581 34.67 35.78 6.50
C VAL A 581 33.66 36.72 7.16
N GLU A 582 34.13 37.89 7.58
CA GLU A 582 33.27 38.98 8.03
C GLU A 582 32.77 39.77 6.83
N HIS A 583 31.48 40.11 6.80
CA HIS A 583 31.00 41.09 5.84
C HIS A 583 31.49 42.48 6.29
N ALA A 584 32.12 43.22 5.37
CA ALA A 584 32.08 44.68 5.42
C ALA A 584 30.65 45.16 5.17
#